data_AF-A0A0L1IIU6-F1
#
_entry.id   AF-A0A0L1IIU6-F1
#
_cell.length_a   1.000
_cell.length_b   1.000
_cell.length_c   1.000
_cell.angle_alpha   90.00
_cell.angle_beta   90.00
_cell.angle_gamma   90.00
#
_symmetry.space_group_name_H-M   'P 1'
#
loop_
_entity.id
_entity.type
_entity.pdbx_description
1 polymer ?
#
loop_
_entity_poly.entity_id
_entity_poly.type
_entity_poly.pdbx_seq_one_letter_code
_entity_poly.pdbx_strand_id
1 'polypeptide(L)'
;MAIPLEIRQVARPKNTVVKDYFGKYKVVKRTSKYVNGKAIPVDLEIVGEIIDFQFVPFETPIPVGQRSKKKKELIETGTDVKEYGNVAIFTKNSEDILEKLLKHFDDVTALKLYVIALIR
;
A
#
# COMPACT_ATOMS: atom_id res chain seq x y z
N MET A 1 15.96 14.05 -4.84
CA MET A 1 16.23 15.49 -4.69
C MET A 1 17.41 15.69 -3.76
N ALA A 2 18.19 16.75 -3.96
CA ALA A 2 19.22 17.12 -3.00
C ALA A 2 18.53 17.63 -1.72
N ILE A 3 18.97 17.12 -0.57
CA ILE A 3 18.45 17.56 0.73
C ILE A 3 19.34 18.73 1.19
N PRO A 4 18.76 19.86 1.62
CA PRO A 4 19.52 20.99 2.15
C PRO A 4 20.50 20.57 3.24
N LEU A 5 21.67 21.22 3.30
CA LEU A 5 22.75 20.86 4.23
C LEU A 5 22.28 20.94 5.69
N GLU A 6 21.53 21.99 6.01
CA GLU A 6 20.97 22.26 7.34
C GLU A 6 20.12 21.09 7.84
N ILE A 7 19.22 20.60 6.99
CA ILE A 7 18.37 19.44 7.28
C ILE A 7 19.20 18.15 7.37
N ARG A 8 20.22 18.00 6.52
CA ARG A 8 21.07 16.80 6.52
C ARG A 8 21.96 16.70 7.76
N GLN A 9 22.29 17.81 8.40
CA GLN A 9 23.16 17.87 9.58
C GLN A 9 22.40 17.79 10.93
N VAL A 10 21.06 17.86 10.91
CA VAL A 10 20.24 17.70 12.13
C VAL A 10 20.58 16.41 12.89
N ALA A 11 20.80 16.55 14.19
CA ALA A 11 21.08 15.44 15.10
C ALA A 11 19.89 14.46 15.12
N ARG A 12 20.19 13.17 14.93
CA ARG A 12 19.19 12.11 14.76
C ARG A 12 19.76 10.74 15.15
N PRO A 13 18.92 9.71 15.31
CA PRO A 13 19.38 8.36 15.65
C PRO A 13 20.38 7.79 14.63
N LYS A 14 21.30 6.94 15.10
CA LYS A 14 22.30 6.26 14.25
C LYS A 14 21.63 5.35 13.21
N ASN A 15 22.35 5.07 12.12
CA ASN A 15 21.89 4.23 11.00
C ASN A 15 20.59 4.75 10.35
N THR A 16 20.45 6.07 10.25
CA THR A 16 19.32 6.72 9.60
C THR A 16 19.76 7.58 8.41
N VAL A 17 18.86 7.73 7.44
CA VAL A 17 19.02 8.59 6.27
C VAL A 17 17.79 9.49 6.17
N VAL A 18 18.01 10.77 5.90
CA VAL A 18 16.91 11.70 5.63
C VAL A 18 16.45 11.52 4.19
N LYS A 19 15.13 11.52 3.96
CA LYS A 19 14.53 11.48 2.63
C LYS A 19 13.46 12.55 2.51
N ASP A 20 13.38 13.13 1.32
CA ASP A 20 12.29 14.03 0.95
C ASP A 20 11.05 13.22 0.55
N TYR A 21 9.96 13.42 1.28
CA TYR A 21 8.63 12.94 0.97
C TYR A 21 7.73 14.13 0.70
N PHE A 22 7.77 14.62 -0.54
CA PHE A 22 6.90 15.69 -1.04
C PHE A 22 6.94 16.95 -0.16
N GLY A 23 8.15 17.45 0.13
CA GLY A 23 8.36 18.65 0.94
C GLY A 23 8.44 18.38 2.45
N LYS A 24 8.29 17.12 2.90
CA LYS A 24 8.52 16.72 4.28
C LYS A 24 9.77 15.86 4.39
N TYR A 25 10.69 16.26 5.26
CA TYR A 25 11.92 15.51 5.50
C TYR A 25 11.69 14.40 6.53
N LYS A 26 11.66 13.15 6.06
CA LYS A 26 11.47 11.98 6.93
C LYS A 26 12.81 11.34 7.26
N VAL A 27 12.94 10.85 8.49
CA VAL A 27 14.13 10.12 8.95
C VAL A 27 13.85 8.62 8.84
N VAL A 28 14.61 7.95 7.98
CA VAL A 28 14.43 6.54 7.64
C VAL A 28 15.56 5.71 8.19
N LYS A 29 15.26 4.72 9.01
CA LYS A 29 16.22 3.72 9.49
C LYS A 29 16.61 2.80 8.35
N ARG A 30 17.92 2.58 8.20
CA ARG A 30 18.51 1.82 7.10
C ARG A 30 19.43 0.74 7.65
N THR A 31 19.34 -0.44 7.06
CA THR A 31 20.27 -1.55 7.25
C THR A 31 20.93 -1.91 5.92
N SER A 32 21.77 -2.94 5.89
CA SER A 32 22.31 -3.52 4.67
C SER A 32 22.01 -5.01 4.60
N LYS A 33 21.65 -5.50 3.41
CA LYS A 33 21.52 -6.92 3.11
C LYS A 33 22.57 -7.31 2.09
N TYR A 34 23.25 -8.43 2.31
CA TYR A 34 24.17 -8.98 1.32
C TYR A 34 23.39 -9.71 0.22
N VAL A 35 23.66 -9.34 -1.02
CA VAL A 35 23.13 -10.01 -2.22
C VAL A 35 24.30 -10.19 -3.18
N ASN A 36 24.58 -11.44 -3.56
CA ASN A 36 25.70 -11.82 -4.45
C ASN A 36 27.05 -11.25 -3.99
N GLY A 37 27.34 -11.36 -2.69
CA GLY A 37 28.58 -10.87 -2.09
C GLY A 37 28.67 -9.34 -1.92
N LYS A 38 27.66 -8.57 -2.34
CA LYS A 38 27.63 -7.11 -2.20
C LYS A 38 26.64 -6.67 -1.14
N ALA A 39 27.04 -5.73 -0.28
CA ALA A 39 26.15 -5.11 0.71
C ALA A 39 25.25 -4.08 0.02
N ILE A 40 23.94 -4.34 -0.02
CA ILE A 40 22.93 -3.44 -0.59
C ILE A 40 22.16 -2.78 0.56
N PRO A 41 22.05 -1.44 0.58
CA PRO A 41 21.28 -0.74 1.61
C PRO A 41 19.78 -1.03 1.48
N VAL A 42 19.13 -1.32 2.60
CA VAL A 42 17.70 -1.60 2.71
C VAL A 42 17.07 -0.67 3.74
N ASP A 43 16.01 0.00 3.36
CA ASP A 43 15.25 0.88 4.25
C ASP A 43 14.24 0.04 5.04
N LEU A 44 14.14 0.26 6.36
CA LEU A 44 13.31 -0.53 7.26
C LEU A 44 12.04 0.22 7.68
N GLU A 45 12.20 1.37 8.32
CA GLU A 45 11.12 2.09 8.98
C GLU A 45 11.41 3.59 9.02
N ILE A 46 10.36 4.40 8.98
CA ILE A 46 10.41 5.84 9.22
C ILE A 46 10.27 6.04 10.73
N VAL A 47 11.31 6.59 11.35
CA VAL A 47 11.39 6.77 12.81
C VAL A 47 10.96 8.17 13.27
N GLY A 48 10.73 9.08 12.33
CA GLY A 48 10.32 10.44 12.61
C GLY A 48 10.48 11.36 11.41
N GLU A 49 10.43 12.66 11.68
CA GLU A 49 10.58 13.71 10.68
C GLU A 49 11.42 14.86 11.20
N ILE A 50 11.86 15.73 10.30
CA ILE A 50 12.56 16.96 10.62
C ILE A 50 11.60 18.12 10.40
N ILE A 51 11.25 18.82 11.48
CA ILE A 51 10.42 20.02 11.50
C ILE A 51 11.25 21.12 12.17
N ASP A 52 11.30 22.31 11.56
CA ASP A 52 12.03 23.45 12.11
C ASP A 52 13.48 23.13 12.52
N PHE A 53 14.18 22.37 11.66
CA PHE A 53 15.57 21.92 11.87
C PHE A 53 15.78 21.03 13.10
N GLN A 54 14.71 20.46 13.66
CA GLN A 54 14.76 19.52 14.77
C GLN A 54 14.16 18.17 14.39
N PHE A 55 14.75 17.10 14.91
CA PHE A 55 14.22 15.76 14.75
C PHE A 55 13.06 15.53 15.71
N VAL A 56 11.88 15.23 15.14
CA VAL A 56 10.67 14.84 15.87
C VAL A 56 10.45 13.34 15.66
N PRO A 57 10.61 12.51 16.71
CA PRO A 57 10.37 11.08 16.62
C PRO A 57 8.88 10.77 16.46
N PHE A 58 8.56 9.67 15.78
CA PHE A 58 7.21 9.09 15.83
C PHE A 58 7.11 8.12 17.00
N GLU A 59 5.99 8.15 17.72
CA GLU A 59 5.71 7.18 18.78
C GLU A 59 5.73 5.74 18.26
N THR A 60 5.22 5.54 17.05
CA THR A 60 5.24 4.26 16.33
C THR A 60 5.96 4.41 15.00
N PRO A 61 7.10 3.71 14.80
CA PRO A 61 7.80 3.73 13.51
C PRO A 61 6.93 3.20 12.37
N ILE A 62 7.00 3.85 11.21
CA ILE A 62 6.19 3.48 10.04
C ILE A 62 7.03 2.58 9.12
N PRO A 63 6.71 1.29 8.94
CA PRO A 63 7.52 0.39 8.13
C PRO A 63 7.52 0.78 6.66
N VAL A 64 8.71 0.83 6.06
CA VAL A 64 8.93 1.14 4.64
C VAL A 64 8.79 -0.15 3.84
N GLY A 65 7.97 -0.14 2.79
CA GLY A 65 7.79 -1.30 1.89
C GLY A 65 6.70 -2.29 2.30
N GLN A 66 6.00 -2.09 3.43
CA GLN A 66 4.90 -2.98 3.86
C GLN A 66 3.55 -2.75 3.16
N ARG A 67 3.46 -1.85 2.17
CA ARG A 67 2.24 -1.74 1.33
C ARG A 67 1.82 -3.10 0.74
N SER A 68 2.75 -4.04 0.55
CA SER A 68 2.43 -5.40 0.07
C SER A 68 1.84 -6.32 1.13
N LYS A 69 2.21 -6.21 2.41
CA LYS A 69 1.69 -7.08 3.48
C LYS A 69 0.30 -6.66 3.96
N LYS A 70 0.06 -5.36 4.13
CA LYS A 70 -1.28 -4.85 4.49
C LYS A 70 -2.31 -5.10 3.38
N LYS A 71 -1.88 -5.06 2.11
CA LYS A 71 -2.72 -5.47 0.98
C LYS A 71 -3.10 -6.95 1.06
N LYS A 72 -2.22 -7.81 1.57
CA LYS A 72 -2.47 -9.24 1.78
C LYS A 72 -3.52 -9.50 2.86
N GLU A 73 -3.47 -8.77 3.98
CA GLU A 73 -4.48 -8.87 5.05
C GLU A 73 -5.84 -8.24 4.67
N LEU A 74 -5.84 -7.17 3.85
CA LEU A 74 -7.07 -6.58 3.30
C LEU A 74 -7.77 -7.48 2.29
N ILE A 75 -7.02 -8.22 1.46
CA ILE A 75 -7.58 -9.26 0.57
C ILE A 75 -8.33 -10.32 1.39
N GLU A 76 -7.91 -10.59 2.63
CA GLU A 76 -8.56 -11.58 3.51
C GLU A 76 -9.80 -11.05 4.25
N THR A 77 -10.01 -9.73 4.35
CA THR A 77 -11.02 -9.16 5.26
C THR A 77 -12.06 -8.23 4.64
N GLY A 78 -11.92 -7.79 3.39
CA GLY A 78 -13.01 -7.07 2.72
C GLY A 78 -12.55 -6.14 1.62
N THR A 79 -13.36 -6.10 0.57
CA THR A 79 -13.22 -5.23 -0.60
C THR A 79 -13.00 -3.76 -0.20
N ASP A 80 -11.89 -3.17 -0.61
CA ASP A 80 -11.61 -1.73 -0.45
C ASP A 80 -12.49 -0.94 -1.46
N VAL A 81 -12.82 0.32 -1.15
CA VAL A 81 -13.56 1.24 -2.06
C VAL A 81 -12.84 1.35 -3.42
N LYS A 82 -11.52 1.13 -3.44
CA LYS A 82 -10.70 1.10 -4.66
C LYS A 82 -10.92 -0.12 -5.54
N GLU A 83 -11.48 -1.20 -5.01
CA GLU A 83 -11.83 -2.41 -5.77
C GLU A 83 -13.23 -2.33 -6.40
N TYR A 84 -14.06 -1.35 -5.99
CA TYR A 84 -15.37 -1.09 -6.59
C TYR A 84 -15.28 -0.89 -8.11
N GLY A 85 -14.22 -0.23 -8.59
CA GLY A 85 -14.03 -0.02 -10.03
C GLY A 85 -13.99 -1.32 -10.82
N ASN A 86 -13.34 -2.36 -10.29
CA ASN A 86 -13.30 -3.67 -10.94
C ASN A 86 -14.70 -4.30 -10.95
N VAL A 87 -15.37 -4.32 -9.80
CA VAL A 87 -16.73 -4.89 -9.66
C VAL A 87 -17.74 -4.18 -10.58
N ALA A 88 -17.68 -2.84 -10.64
CA ALA A 88 -18.57 -2.03 -11.47
C ALA A 88 -18.36 -2.29 -12.97
N ILE A 89 -17.11 -2.47 -13.43
CA ILE A 89 -16.82 -2.78 -14.83
C ILE A 89 -17.39 -4.16 -15.21
N PHE A 90 -17.19 -5.18 -14.36
CA PHE A 90 -17.74 -6.50 -14.62
C PHE A 90 -19.27 -6.49 -14.62
N THR A 91 -19.88 -5.81 -13.67
CA THR A 91 -21.35 -5.71 -13.56
C THR A 91 -21.96 -5.01 -14.78
N LYS A 92 -21.37 -3.89 -15.22
CA LYS A 92 -21.84 -3.16 -16.41
C LYS A 92 -21.80 -4.00 -17.70
N ASN A 93 -20.82 -4.89 -17.81
CA ASN A 93 -20.63 -5.70 -19.02
C ASN A 93 -21.36 -7.05 -18.99
N SER A 94 -22.02 -7.40 -17.88
CA SER A 94 -22.68 -8.70 -17.68
C SER A 94 -24.12 -8.58 -17.17
N GLU A 95 -24.65 -7.36 -17.10
CA GLU A 95 -26.03 -7.09 -16.67
C GLU A 95 -27.06 -7.85 -17.51
N ASP A 96 -26.79 -8.01 -18.81
CA ASP A 96 -27.65 -8.77 -19.73
C ASP A 96 -27.74 -10.26 -19.37
N ILE A 97 -26.69 -10.84 -18.78
CA ILE A 97 -26.66 -12.23 -18.32
C ILE A 97 -27.57 -12.37 -17.10
N LEU A 98 -27.48 -11.45 -16.14
CA LEU A 98 -28.33 -11.48 -14.95
C LEU A 98 -29.81 -11.31 -15.31
N GLU A 99 -30.13 -10.37 -16.20
CA GLU A 99 -31.50 -10.17 -16.69
C GLU A 99 -32.08 -11.41 -17.39
N LYS A 100 -31.26 -12.13 -18.17
CA LYS A 100 -31.68 -13.38 -18.82
C LYS A 100 -31.89 -14.50 -17.79
N LEU A 101 -31.04 -14.59 -16.77
CA LEU A 101 -31.16 -15.60 -15.73
C LEU A 101 -32.40 -15.38 -14.85
N LEU A 102 -32.71 -14.14 -14.48
CA LEU A 102 -33.89 -13.80 -13.67
C LEU A 102 -35.23 -14.09 -14.39
N LYS A 103 -35.23 -14.23 -15.72
CA LYS A 103 -36.42 -14.63 -16.48
C LYS A 103 -36.74 -16.12 -16.38
N HIS A 104 -35.77 -16.95 -16.01
CA HIS A 104 -35.88 -18.41 -16.08
C HIS A 104 -35.65 -19.10 -14.73
N PHE A 105 -35.02 -18.41 -13.77
CA PHE A 105 -34.68 -18.95 -12.46
C PHE A 105 -35.16 -18.04 -11.35
N ASP A 106 -35.31 -18.60 -10.15
CA ASP A 106 -35.53 -17.84 -8.93
C ASP A 106 -34.32 -16.96 -8.61
N ASP A 107 -34.56 -15.85 -7.92
CA ASP A 107 -33.54 -14.82 -7.60
C ASP A 107 -32.26 -15.42 -7.01
N VAL A 108 -32.40 -16.41 -6.12
CA VAL A 108 -31.27 -17.05 -5.43
C VAL A 108 -30.44 -17.90 -6.39
N THR A 109 -31.07 -18.68 -7.26
CA THR A 109 -30.37 -19.50 -8.25
C THR A 109 -29.79 -18.65 -9.38
N ALA A 110 -30.51 -17.63 -9.84
CA ALA A 110 -30.04 -16.70 -10.85
C ALA A 110 -28.75 -15.99 -10.40
N LEU A 111 -28.70 -15.50 -9.16
CA LEU A 111 -27.49 -14.88 -8.59
C LEU A 111 -26.31 -15.87 -8.47
N LYS A 112 -26.56 -17.12 -8.06
CA LYS A 112 -25.51 -18.14 -8.00
C LYS A 112 -24.93 -18.45 -9.38
N LEU A 113 -25.79 -18.64 -10.38
CA LEU A 113 -25.38 -18.88 -11.76
C LEU A 113 -24.64 -17.69 -12.37
N TYR A 114 -25.09 -16.48 -12.07
CA TYR A 114 -24.44 -15.23 -12.49
C TYR A 114 -23.02 -15.10 -11.94
N VAL A 115 -22.83 -15.37 -10.64
CA VAL A 115 -21.49 -15.35 -10.01
C VAL A 115 -20.59 -16.44 -10.63
N ILE A 116 -21.11 -17.63 -10.89
CA ILE A 116 -20.36 -18.71 -11.56
C ILE A 116 -19.95 -18.30 -12.99
N ALA A 117 -20.81 -17.60 -13.72
CA ALA A 117 -20.52 -17.12 -15.06
C ALA A 117 -19.44 -16.01 -15.08
N LEU A 118 -19.39 -15.16 -14.04
CA LEU A 118 -18.41 -14.09 -13.91
C LEU A 118 -16.99 -14.54 -13.52
N ILE A 119 -16.88 -15.65 -12.80
CA ILE A 119 -15.59 -16.16 -12.29
C ILE A 119 -14.82 -16.97 -13.35
N ARG A 120 -15.49 -17.36 -14.44
CA ARG A 120 -14.96 -18.25 -15.48
C ARG A 120 -14.16 -17.51 -16.54
#